data_AF-A0A5C8Q0C2-F1
#
_entry.id   AF-A0A5C8Q0C2-F1
#
_cell.length_a   1.000
_cell.length_b   1.000
_cell.length_c   1.000
_cell.angle_alpha   90.00
_cell.angle_beta   90.00
_cell.angle_gamma   90.00
#
_symmetry.space_group_name_H-M   'P 1'
#
loop_
_entity.id
_entity.type
_entity.pdbx_description
1 polymer ?
#
loop_
_entity_poly.entity_id
_entity_poly.type
_entity_poly.pdbx_seq_one_letter_code
_entity_poly.pdbx_strand_id
1 'polypeptide(L)'
;MTFCDIRHEAGAEADALVARIAGIAEQVVPVLEEVTDLPVGPGAVIRILTPDAWAVAQAMHLARGTQRDITDLDLTPEQIEQCRNRARATAEEARLVWPLVMGSTVEAMDGTPHVLLVPEALGHCGVEEPELFKVIAHELNRIAQHRAGDGAAFLAQSTAFPALRGLKGVMAPYFLSGHSRWADLKVTTRLLGREVNEDTGWQSETYRHLKQQQVREHYSGPQAKAAAPGPARAAYVDGAQWIRTVVNRVGTGAVNRAWKDTTLMPTWAETADPDAWIARVAS
;
A
#
# COMPACT_ATOMS: atom_id res chain seq x y z
N MET A 1 1.20 -23.03 -10.25
CA MET A 1 -0.03 -22.37 -9.78
C MET A 1 0.34 -21.61 -8.52
N THR A 2 0.15 -20.30 -8.51
CA THR A 2 0.43 -19.47 -7.34
C THR A 2 -0.76 -19.58 -6.38
N PHE A 3 -0.54 -20.13 -5.19
CA PHE A 3 -1.56 -20.26 -4.15
C PHE A 3 -1.30 -19.22 -3.05
N CYS A 4 -2.35 -18.53 -2.62
CA CYS A 4 -2.30 -17.63 -1.47
C CYS A 4 -2.60 -18.41 -0.18
N ASP A 5 -1.70 -18.32 0.79
CA ASP A 5 -1.90 -18.84 2.15
C ASP A 5 -2.85 -17.89 2.91
N ILE A 6 -4.09 -18.32 3.15
CA ILE A 6 -5.08 -17.55 3.90
C ILE A 6 -5.02 -17.97 5.37
N ARG A 7 -4.55 -17.05 6.24
CA ARG A 7 -4.48 -17.28 7.68
C ARG A 7 -5.69 -16.65 8.35
N HIS A 8 -6.50 -17.49 8.97
CA HIS A 8 -7.72 -17.07 9.64
C HIS A 8 -7.48 -16.87 11.14
N GLU A 9 -7.57 -15.61 11.60
CA GLU A 9 -7.29 -15.20 12.99
C GLU A 9 -8.40 -14.27 13.55
N ALA A 10 -9.56 -14.18 12.88
CA ALA A 10 -10.62 -13.20 13.13
C ALA A 10 -11.91 -13.75 13.75
N GLY A 11 -11.96 -15.05 14.10
CA GLY A 11 -13.15 -15.68 14.68
C GLY A 11 -14.08 -16.31 13.64
N ALA A 12 -14.91 -17.27 14.05
CA ALA A 12 -15.73 -18.11 13.15
C ALA A 12 -16.72 -17.31 12.29
N GLU A 13 -17.13 -16.12 12.73
CA GLU A 13 -17.96 -15.18 11.98
C GLU A 13 -17.36 -14.76 10.63
N ALA A 14 -16.04 -14.87 10.48
CA ALA A 14 -15.33 -14.50 9.26
C ALA A 14 -15.11 -15.69 8.30
N ASP A 15 -15.53 -16.92 8.62
CA ASP A 15 -15.29 -18.11 7.78
C ASP A 15 -15.80 -17.95 6.35
N ALA A 16 -17.01 -17.38 6.17
CA ALA A 16 -17.59 -17.14 4.85
C ALA A 16 -16.77 -16.12 4.03
N LEU A 17 -16.22 -15.11 4.71
CA LEU A 17 -15.36 -14.11 4.08
C LEU A 17 -14.01 -14.71 3.70
N VAL A 18 -13.42 -15.55 4.56
CA VAL A 18 -12.17 -16.28 4.28
C VAL A 18 -12.30 -17.10 2.98
N ALA A 19 -13.37 -17.88 2.86
CA ALA A 19 -13.63 -18.68 1.66
C ALA A 19 -13.79 -17.80 0.40
N ARG A 20 -14.48 -16.67 0.53
CA ARG A 20 -14.66 -15.71 -0.58
C ARG A 20 -13.32 -15.08 -1.00
N ILE A 21 -12.50 -14.66 -0.04
CA ILE A 21 -11.17 -14.08 -0.30
C ILE A 21 -10.27 -15.09 -1.00
N ALA A 22 -10.29 -16.36 -0.58
CA ALA A 22 -9.53 -17.42 -1.24
C ALA A 22 -9.93 -17.54 -2.73
N GLY A 23 -11.23 -17.65 -3.02
CA GLY A 23 -11.72 -17.75 -4.39
C GLY A 23 -11.47 -16.50 -5.25
N ILE A 24 -11.45 -15.31 -4.65
CA ILE A 24 -11.09 -14.07 -5.34
C ILE A 24 -9.58 -14.04 -5.62
N ALA A 25 -8.74 -14.39 -4.65
CA ALA A 25 -7.28 -14.40 -4.81
C ALA A 25 -6.84 -15.34 -5.94
N GLU A 26 -7.46 -16.52 -6.04
CA GLU A 26 -7.21 -17.48 -7.13
C GLU A 26 -7.49 -16.90 -8.52
N GLN A 27 -8.50 -16.04 -8.65
CA GLN A 27 -8.84 -15.36 -9.91
C GLN A 27 -7.95 -14.14 -10.15
N VAL A 28 -7.64 -13.39 -9.10
CA VAL A 28 -6.87 -12.14 -9.18
C VAL A 28 -5.42 -12.39 -9.53
N VAL A 29 -4.75 -13.37 -8.91
CA VAL A 29 -3.30 -13.54 -9.05
C VAL A 29 -2.85 -13.71 -10.51
N PRO A 30 -3.44 -14.61 -11.33
CA PRO A 30 -2.98 -14.80 -12.70
C PRO A 30 -3.15 -13.53 -13.55
N VAL A 31 -4.27 -12.82 -13.39
CA VAL A 31 -4.54 -11.57 -14.13
C VAL A 31 -3.63 -10.45 -13.65
N LEU A 32 -3.34 -10.38 -12.36
CA LEU A 32 -2.44 -9.38 -11.79
C LEU A 32 -1.00 -9.57 -12.30
N GLU A 33 -0.49 -10.81 -12.29
CA GLU A 33 0.84 -11.13 -12.81
C GLU A 33 0.94 -10.79 -14.30
N GLU A 34 -0.11 -11.10 -15.09
CA GLU A 34 -0.18 -10.72 -16.51
C GLU A 34 -0.22 -9.19 -16.71
N VAL A 35 -1.01 -8.46 -15.92
CA VAL A 35 -1.16 -7.00 -16.06
C VAL A 35 0.13 -6.27 -15.70
N THR A 36 0.86 -6.75 -14.70
CA THR A 36 1.97 -6.01 -14.08
C THR A 36 3.35 -6.50 -14.53
N ASP A 37 3.44 -7.69 -15.12
CA ASP A 37 4.70 -8.42 -15.33
C ASP A 37 5.52 -8.60 -14.03
N LEU A 38 4.85 -8.62 -12.88
CA LEU A 38 5.46 -8.89 -11.58
C LEU A 38 4.88 -10.17 -10.99
N PRO A 39 5.72 -11.11 -10.54
CA PRO A 39 5.23 -12.29 -9.86
C PRO A 39 4.69 -11.88 -8.48
N VAL A 40 3.43 -12.24 -8.20
CA VAL A 40 2.97 -12.35 -6.82
C VAL A 40 3.77 -13.47 -6.17
N GLY A 41 4.00 -14.58 -6.89
CA GLY A 41 4.86 -15.69 -6.50
C GLY A 41 4.29 -16.60 -5.39
N PRO A 42 4.87 -17.80 -5.17
CA PRO A 42 4.32 -18.77 -4.23
C PRO A 42 4.30 -18.24 -2.78
N GLY A 43 3.35 -18.74 -1.98
CA GLY A 43 3.28 -18.43 -0.55
C GLY A 43 3.00 -16.96 -0.24
N ALA A 44 2.29 -16.25 -1.12
CA ALA A 44 1.72 -14.96 -0.76
C ALA A 44 0.72 -15.18 0.40
N VAL A 45 0.85 -14.41 1.48
CA VAL A 45 0.04 -14.61 2.69
C VAL A 45 -1.00 -13.51 2.80
N ILE A 46 -2.25 -13.89 3.03
CA ILE A 46 -3.34 -12.98 3.40
C ILE A 46 -3.81 -13.37 4.79
N ARG A 47 -3.72 -12.43 5.73
CA ARG A 47 -4.12 -12.62 7.12
C ARG A 47 -5.45 -11.91 7.37
N ILE A 48 -6.42 -12.66 7.87
CA ILE A 48 -7.72 -12.14 8.29
C ILE A 48 -7.69 -12.01 9.80
N LEU A 49 -7.69 -10.78 10.30
CA LEU A 49 -7.34 -10.44 11.68
C LEU A 49 -8.47 -9.75 12.43
N THR A 50 -8.43 -9.82 13.75
CA THR A 50 -9.15 -8.86 14.61
C THR A 50 -8.52 -7.46 14.53
N PRO A 51 -9.25 -6.39 14.88
CA PRO A 51 -8.70 -5.03 14.94
C PRO A 51 -7.42 -4.91 15.77
N ASP A 52 -7.37 -5.53 16.95
CA ASP A 52 -6.21 -5.49 17.84
C ASP A 52 -4.99 -6.19 17.22
N ALA A 53 -5.20 -7.37 16.62
CA ALA A 53 -4.13 -8.11 15.95
C ALA A 53 -3.59 -7.34 14.74
N TRP A 54 -4.45 -6.65 13.98
CA TRP A 54 -4.04 -5.75 12.90
C TRP A 54 -3.21 -4.58 13.42
N ALA A 55 -3.63 -3.92 14.49
CA ALA A 55 -2.89 -2.79 15.07
C ALA A 55 -1.51 -3.21 15.59
N VAL A 56 -1.41 -4.39 16.21
CA VAL A 56 -0.11 -4.97 16.61
C VAL A 56 0.76 -5.25 15.39
N ALA A 57 0.23 -5.87 14.34
CA ALA A 57 1.00 -6.18 13.13
C ALA A 57 1.53 -4.90 12.45
N GLN A 58 0.72 -3.85 12.37
CA GLN A 58 1.12 -2.53 11.87
C GLN A 58 2.22 -1.90 12.73
N ALA A 59 2.05 -1.90 14.06
CA ALA A 59 3.04 -1.35 14.98
C ALA A 59 4.40 -2.07 14.86
N MET A 60 4.37 -3.40 14.74
CA MET A 60 5.59 -4.19 14.54
C MET A 60 6.25 -3.89 13.19
N HIS A 61 5.48 -3.69 12.12
CA HIS A 61 6.00 -3.31 10.81
C HIS A 61 6.71 -1.95 10.84
N LEU A 62 6.09 -0.96 11.47
CA LEU A 62 6.67 0.37 11.64
C LEU A 62 7.95 0.32 12.49
N ALA A 63 7.93 -0.43 13.60
CA ALA A 63 9.10 -0.61 14.44
C ALA A 63 10.29 -1.23 13.67
N ARG A 64 10.04 -2.18 12.77
CA ARG A 64 11.09 -2.74 11.89
C ARG A 64 11.66 -1.70 10.94
N GLY A 65 10.81 -0.93 10.26
CA GLY A 65 11.26 0.14 9.36
C GLY A 65 12.12 1.17 10.09
N THR A 66 11.70 1.57 11.29
CA THR A 66 12.47 2.44 12.17
C THR A 66 13.80 1.82 12.60
N GLN A 67 13.80 0.54 12.98
CA GLN A 67 15.03 -0.14 13.38
C GLN A 67 16.04 -0.22 12.22
N ARG A 68 15.58 -0.45 10.98
CA ARG A 68 16.45 -0.40 9.79
C ARG A 68 17.07 0.98 9.60
N ASP A 69 16.29 2.04 9.71
CA ASP A 69 16.84 3.41 9.64
C ASP A 69 17.90 3.66 10.73
N ILE A 70 17.67 3.19 11.97
CA ILE A 70 18.62 3.33 13.09
C ILE A 70 19.90 2.52 12.85
N THR A 71 19.78 1.33 12.24
CA THR A 71 20.91 0.44 12.01
C THR A 71 21.74 0.82 10.78
N ASP A 72 21.08 1.23 9.69
CA ASP A 72 21.74 1.43 8.40
C ASP A 72 22.29 2.85 8.21
N LEU A 73 21.78 3.82 8.96
CA LEU A 73 22.11 5.23 8.79
C LEU A 73 22.94 5.73 9.97
N ASP A 74 23.89 6.63 9.69
CA ASP A 74 24.65 7.33 10.72
C ASP A 74 23.79 8.44 11.33
N LEU A 75 22.91 8.05 12.25
CA LEU A 75 21.96 8.94 12.91
C LEU A 75 22.51 9.47 14.24
N THR A 76 22.20 10.73 14.54
CA THR A 76 22.44 11.29 15.86
C THR A 76 21.45 10.72 16.89
N PRO A 77 21.77 10.77 18.20
CA PRO A 77 20.82 10.35 19.24
C PRO A 77 19.46 11.05 19.17
N GLU A 78 19.43 12.32 18.76
CA GLU A 78 18.19 13.07 18.58
C GLU A 78 17.37 12.54 17.40
N GLN A 79 18.01 12.23 16.26
CA GLN A 79 17.34 11.64 15.10
C GLN A 79 16.79 10.24 15.40
N ILE A 80 17.51 9.44 16.19
CA ILE A 80 17.04 8.14 16.67
C ILE A 80 15.77 8.31 17.52
N GLU A 81 15.77 9.28 18.43
CA GLU A 81 14.60 9.55 19.28
C GLU A 81 13.40 10.06 18.48
N GLN A 82 13.63 10.94 17.49
CA GLN A 82 12.59 11.38 16.54
C GLN A 82 11.97 10.19 15.79
N CYS A 83 12.79 9.26 15.32
CA CYS A 83 12.34 8.03 14.67
C CYS A 83 11.43 7.18 15.57
N ARG A 84 11.83 6.95 16.82
CA ARG A 84 11.03 6.19 17.79
C ARG A 84 9.71 6.88 18.12
N ASN A 85 9.74 8.20 18.31
CA ASN A 85 8.54 8.98 18.58
C ASN A 85 7.56 8.95 17.41
N ARG A 86 8.05 9.06 16.16
CA ARG A 86 7.22 8.88 14.96
C ARG A 86 6.61 7.49 14.90
N ALA A 87 7.39 6.42 15.12
CA ALA A 87 6.89 5.05 15.09
C ALA A 87 5.78 4.83 16.13
N ARG A 88 5.95 5.36 17.35
CA ARG A 88 4.94 5.29 18.41
C ARG A 88 3.67 6.05 18.03
N ALA A 89 3.80 7.29 17.55
CA ALA A 89 2.67 8.10 17.13
C ALA A 89 1.87 7.44 15.99
N THR A 90 2.55 6.90 14.96
CA THR A 90 1.87 6.18 13.87
C THR A 90 1.22 4.87 14.34
N ALA A 91 1.82 4.16 15.30
CA ALA A 91 1.19 2.98 15.89
C ALA A 91 -0.06 3.30 16.72
N GLU A 92 -0.08 4.45 17.42
CA GLU A 92 -1.25 4.96 18.11
C GLU A 92 -2.33 5.40 17.10
N GLU A 93 -1.95 6.10 16.04
CA GLU A 93 -2.86 6.48 14.96
C GLU A 93 -3.50 5.27 14.29
N ALA A 94 -2.74 4.19 14.04
CA ALA A 94 -3.26 2.95 13.47
C ALA A 94 -4.49 2.45 14.25
N ARG A 95 -4.45 2.48 15.58
CA ARG A 95 -5.57 2.06 16.45
C ARG A 95 -6.82 2.94 16.32
N LEU A 96 -6.69 4.15 15.81
CA LEU A 96 -7.82 5.06 15.59
C LEU A 96 -8.39 4.89 14.19
N VAL A 97 -7.54 4.60 13.21
CA VAL A 97 -7.91 4.61 11.78
C VAL A 97 -8.27 3.24 11.23
N TRP A 98 -8.07 2.15 11.98
CA TRP A 98 -8.36 0.79 11.52
C TRP A 98 -9.76 0.61 10.88
N PRO A 99 -10.86 1.27 11.35
CA PRO A 99 -12.18 1.10 10.72
C PRO A 99 -12.27 1.67 9.30
N LEU A 100 -11.30 2.50 8.91
CA LEU A 100 -11.23 3.19 7.62
C LEU A 100 -10.30 2.48 6.62
N VAL A 101 -9.64 1.40 7.04
CA VAL A 101 -8.64 0.69 6.26
C VAL A 101 -9.28 -0.53 5.59
N MET A 102 -9.43 -0.47 4.27
CA MET A 102 -9.96 -1.58 3.47
C MET A 102 -8.95 -2.74 3.33
N GLY A 103 -7.66 -2.48 3.52
CA GLY A 103 -6.58 -3.46 3.52
C GLY A 103 -5.25 -2.78 3.74
N SER A 104 -4.26 -3.54 4.18
CA SER A 104 -2.88 -3.07 4.22
C SER A 104 -1.92 -4.21 3.94
N THR A 105 -0.76 -3.88 3.38
CA THR A 105 0.33 -4.83 3.23
C THR A 105 1.47 -4.42 4.13
N VAL A 106 1.93 -5.36 4.95
CA VAL A 106 3.06 -5.16 5.86
C VAL A 106 4.15 -6.16 5.55
N GLU A 107 5.37 -5.81 5.90
CA GLU A 107 6.45 -6.79 5.96
C GLU A 107 6.45 -7.47 7.34
N ALA A 108 6.43 -8.80 7.40
CA ALA A 108 6.42 -9.62 8.61
C ALA A 108 7.82 -9.73 9.27
N MET A 109 7.90 -10.50 10.37
CA MET A 109 9.15 -10.66 11.13
C MET A 109 10.26 -11.38 10.36
N ASP A 110 9.90 -12.26 9.45
CA ASP A 110 10.83 -12.98 8.58
C ASP A 110 11.20 -12.18 7.32
N GLY A 111 10.76 -10.91 7.23
CA GLY A 111 11.01 -10.04 6.08
C GLY A 111 10.05 -10.26 4.91
N THR A 112 9.11 -11.21 5.01
CA THR A 112 8.17 -11.49 3.90
C THR A 112 6.94 -10.57 3.95
N PRO A 113 6.35 -10.20 2.80
CA PRO A 113 5.18 -9.32 2.77
C PRO A 113 3.88 -10.10 3.01
N HIS A 114 3.04 -9.61 3.91
CA HIS A 114 1.72 -10.14 4.24
C HIS A 114 0.64 -9.08 3.99
N VAL A 115 -0.45 -9.48 3.33
CA VAL A 115 -1.69 -8.69 3.30
C VAL A 115 -2.43 -8.89 4.62
N LEU A 116 -2.97 -7.80 5.18
CA LEU A 116 -3.79 -7.78 6.38
C LEU A 116 -5.18 -7.25 6.02
N LEU A 117 -6.21 -7.99 6.43
CA LEU A 117 -7.61 -7.58 6.29
C LEU A 117 -8.31 -7.72 7.64
N VAL A 118 -9.18 -6.76 7.94
CA VAL A 118 -10.02 -6.78 9.14
C VAL A 118 -11.48 -6.86 8.69
N PRO A 119 -12.19 -7.99 8.93
CA PRO A 119 -13.57 -8.16 8.47
C PRO A 119 -14.49 -7.01 8.88
N GLU A 120 -14.36 -6.54 10.11
CA GLU A 120 -15.17 -5.43 10.62
C GLU A 120 -14.88 -4.12 9.87
N ALA A 121 -13.63 -3.86 9.50
CA ALA A 121 -13.25 -2.67 8.73
C ALA A 121 -13.81 -2.72 7.30
N LEU A 122 -13.81 -3.90 6.68
CA LEU A 122 -14.44 -4.12 5.37
C LEU A 122 -15.94 -3.81 5.44
N GLY A 123 -16.63 -4.26 6.50
CA GLY A 123 -18.02 -3.93 6.77
C GLY A 123 -18.25 -2.43 6.96
N HIS A 124 -17.42 -1.75 7.75
CA HIS A 124 -17.48 -0.30 7.94
C HIS A 124 -17.27 0.45 6.63
N CYS A 125 -16.35 -0.02 5.78
CA CYS A 125 -16.08 0.58 4.47
C CYS A 125 -17.15 0.25 3.41
N GLY A 126 -18.13 -0.61 3.72
CA GLY A 126 -19.14 -1.08 2.78
C GLY A 126 -18.53 -1.80 1.58
N VAL A 127 -17.50 -2.61 1.83
CA VAL A 127 -16.85 -3.43 0.82
C VAL A 127 -17.77 -4.58 0.44
N GLU A 128 -18.31 -4.49 -0.77
CA GLU A 128 -19.01 -5.59 -1.42
C GLU A 128 -18.05 -6.41 -2.30
N GLU A 129 -18.57 -7.40 -3.00
CA GLU A 129 -17.75 -8.32 -3.79
C GLU A 129 -16.87 -7.62 -4.84
N PRO A 130 -17.35 -6.66 -5.68
CA PRO A 130 -16.49 -5.96 -6.62
C PRO A 130 -15.34 -5.18 -5.94
N GLU A 131 -15.63 -4.56 -4.80
CA GLU A 131 -14.64 -3.85 -3.98
C GLU A 131 -13.63 -4.81 -3.37
N LEU A 132 -14.04 -6.04 -3.05
CA LEU A 132 -13.14 -7.08 -2.55
C LEU A 132 -12.15 -7.52 -3.63
N PHE A 133 -12.57 -7.69 -4.89
CA PHE A 133 -11.64 -7.91 -6.02
C PHE A 133 -10.61 -6.80 -6.14
N LYS A 134 -11.06 -5.53 -6.03
CA LYS A 134 -10.17 -4.36 -6.03
C LYS A 134 -9.16 -4.42 -4.89
N VAL A 135 -9.61 -4.63 -3.64
CA VAL A 135 -8.75 -4.68 -2.46
C VAL A 135 -7.71 -5.79 -2.59
N ILE A 136 -8.14 -6.99 -2.97
CA ILE A 136 -7.24 -8.14 -3.12
C ILE A 136 -6.22 -7.89 -4.23
N ALA A 137 -6.63 -7.34 -5.39
CA ALA A 137 -5.70 -6.98 -6.46
C ALA A 137 -4.71 -5.88 -6.01
N HIS A 138 -5.18 -4.89 -5.26
CA HIS A 138 -4.37 -3.80 -4.76
C HIS A 138 -3.27 -4.30 -3.83
N GLU A 139 -3.63 -5.10 -2.82
CA GLU A 139 -2.72 -5.55 -1.79
C GLU A 139 -1.81 -6.69 -2.28
N LEU A 140 -2.29 -7.60 -3.15
CA LEU A 140 -1.40 -8.59 -3.77
C LEU A 140 -0.37 -7.93 -4.71
N ASN A 141 -0.71 -6.79 -5.32
CA ASN A 141 0.29 -6.03 -6.08
C ASN A 141 1.39 -5.46 -5.18
N ARG A 142 1.06 -5.11 -3.93
CA ARG A 142 2.06 -4.69 -2.95
C ARG A 142 3.03 -5.82 -2.60
N ILE A 143 2.54 -7.07 -2.52
CA ILE A 143 3.41 -8.26 -2.40
C ILE A 143 4.34 -8.36 -3.61
N ALA A 144 3.81 -8.22 -4.83
CA ALA A 144 4.60 -8.31 -6.06
C ALA A 144 5.68 -7.21 -6.13
N GLN A 145 5.33 -5.97 -5.77
CA GLN A 145 6.28 -4.84 -5.64
C GLN A 145 7.37 -5.12 -4.60
N HIS A 146 6.99 -5.63 -3.42
CA HIS A 146 7.95 -5.99 -2.37
C HIS A 146 8.94 -7.03 -2.87
N ARG A 147 8.46 -8.12 -3.48
CA ARG A 147 9.30 -9.21 -4.00
C ARG A 147 10.19 -8.77 -5.16
N ALA A 148 9.69 -7.89 -6.02
CA ALA A 148 10.47 -7.37 -7.16
C ALA A 148 11.67 -6.52 -6.73
N GLY A 149 11.63 -5.92 -5.54
CA GLY A 149 12.64 -5.03 -5.01
C GLY A 149 13.26 -5.48 -3.67
N ASP A 150 13.01 -6.71 -3.24
CA ASP A 150 13.40 -7.22 -1.92
C ASP A 150 13.08 -6.24 -0.76
N GLY A 151 11.87 -5.67 -0.79
CA GLY A 151 11.40 -4.70 0.20
C GLY A 151 11.99 -3.28 0.09
N ALA A 152 12.89 -2.99 -0.86
CA ALA A 152 13.48 -1.66 -1.01
C ALA A 152 12.44 -0.56 -1.22
N ALA A 153 11.38 -0.85 -1.99
CA ALA A 153 10.26 0.05 -2.22
C ALA A 153 9.49 0.40 -0.93
N PHE A 154 9.32 -0.58 -0.03
CA PHE A 154 8.65 -0.36 1.26
C PHE A 154 9.52 0.51 2.17
N LEU A 155 10.83 0.25 2.20
CA LEU A 155 11.79 1.06 2.94
C LEU A 155 11.80 2.51 2.43
N ALA A 156 11.79 2.71 1.11
CA ALA A 156 11.69 4.04 0.49
C ALA A 156 10.41 4.78 0.86
N GLN A 157 9.28 4.05 1.03
CA GLN A 157 8.02 4.61 1.48
C GLN A 157 8.02 4.96 2.97
N SER A 158 8.66 4.14 3.81
CA SER A 158 8.55 4.23 5.28
C SER A 158 9.64 5.05 5.95
N THR A 159 10.79 5.25 5.29
CA THR A 159 11.95 5.92 5.91
C THR A 159 11.63 7.34 6.37
N ALA A 160 12.12 7.70 7.55
CA ALA A 160 12.04 9.08 8.04
C ALA A 160 13.10 9.99 7.42
N PHE A 161 14.12 9.41 6.78
CA PHE A 161 15.29 10.13 6.28
C PHE A 161 15.57 9.81 4.80
N PRO A 162 14.64 10.14 3.89
CA PRO A 162 14.80 9.84 2.46
C PRO A 162 16.09 10.43 1.89
N ALA A 163 16.53 11.61 2.34
CA ALA A 163 17.77 12.22 1.85
C ALA A 163 19.03 11.41 2.21
N LEU A 164 19.10 10.81 3.41
CA LEU A 164 20.23 9.99 3.83
C LEU A 164 20.29 8.65 3.08
N ARG A 165 19.16 8.19 2.52
CA ARG A 165 19.08 7.02 1.64
C ARG A 165 19.25 7.37 0.15
N GLY A 166 19.64 8.60 -0.19
CA GLY A 166 19.76 9.03 -1.59
C GLY A 166 18.43 9.24 -2.31
N LEU A 167 17.31 9.26 -1.58
CA LEU A 167 15.95 9.38 -2.09
C LEU A 167 15.40 10.82 -1.97
N LYS A 168 16.29 11.81 -1.90
CA LYS A 168 15.86 13.21 -1.77
C LYS A 168 15.03 13.62 -2.98
N GLY A 169 13.77 14.00 -2.73
CA GLY A 169 12.84 14.42 -3.78
C GLY A 169 12.17 13.27 -4.55
N VAL A 170 12.51 12.02 -4.26
CA VAL A 170 11.87 10.83 -4.81
C VAL A 170 10.47 10.68 -4.21
N MET A 171 9.48 10.45 -5.05
CA MET A 171 8.07 10.34 -4.68
C MET A 171 7.64 8.87 -4.53
N ALA A 172 8.35 8.10 -3.69
CA ALA A 172 8.09 6.67 -3.52
C ALA A 172 6.64 6.36 -3.13
N PRO A 173 5.99 7.04 -2.16
CA PRO A 173 4.59 6.77 -1.83
C PRO A 173 3.63 6.99 -3.01
N TYR A 174 3.89 7.99 -3.86
CA TYR A 174 3.09 8.29 -5.06
C TYR A 174 3.21 7.15 -6.09
N PHE A 175 4.45 6.73 -6.38
CA PHE A 175 4.72 5.70 -7.37
C PHE A 175 4.18 4.32 -6.95
N LEU A 176 4.46 3.90 -5.70
CA LEU A 176 3.99 2.62 -5.18
C LEU A 176 2.45 2.55 -5.17
N SER A 177 1.80 3.58 -4.62
CA SER A 177 0.35 3.59 -4.44
C SER A 177 -0.37 3.76 -5.78
N GLY A 178 0.18 4.61 -6.67
CA GLY A 178 -0.30 4.77 -8.03
C GLY A 178 -0.20 3.48 -8.85
N HIS A 179 0.89 2.73 -8.70
CA HIS A 179 1.06 1.45 -9.42
C HIS A 179 0.06 0.40 -8.95
N SER A 180 -0.16 0.27 -7.63
CA SER A 180 -1.20 -0.64 -7.12
C SER A 180 -2.60 -0.23 -7.50
N ARG A 181 -2.88 1.09 -7.55
CA ARG A 181 -4.17 1.58 -8.02
C ARG A 181 -4.37 1.34 -9.52
N TRP A 182 -3.36 1.58 -10.34
CA TRP A 182 -3.40 1.25 -11.75
C TRP A 182 -3.63 -0.25 -11.98
N ALA A 183 -2.94 -1.11 -11.22
CA ALA A 183 -3.08 -2.56 -11.32
C ALA A 183 -4.49 -3.02 -10.93
N ASP A 184 -5.05 -2.54 -9.82
CA ASP A 184 -6.40 -2.93 -9.38
C ASP A 184 -7.49 -2.52 -10.40
N LEU A 185 -7.35 -1.35 -11.04
CA LEU A 185 -8.27 -0.89 -12.08
C LEU A 185 -8.21 -1.79 -13.31
N LYS A 186 -7.01 -2.21 -13.72
CA LYS A 186 -6.81 -3.12 -14.84
C LYS A 186 -7.34 -4.51 -14.55
N VAL A 187 -7.05 -5.06 -13.37
CA VAL A 187 -7.52 -6.38 -12.94
C VAL A 187 -9.04 -6.41 -12.85
N THR A 188 -9.66 -5.42 -12.21
CA THR A 188 -11.12 -5.36 -12.10
C THR A 188 -11.80 -5.17 -13.45
N THR A 189 -11.21 -4.37 -14.35
CA THR A 189 -11.71 -4.27 -15.74
C THR A 189 -11.69 -5.62 -16.44
N ARG A 190 -10.63 -6.42 -16.27
CA ARG A 190 -10.46 -7.73 -16.92
C ARG A 190 -11.42 -8.78 -16.35
N LEU A 191 -11.58 -8.83 -15.03
CA LEU A 191 -12.38 -9.86 -14.35
C LEU A 191 -13.87 -9.51 -14.28
N LEU A 192 -14.20 -8.22 -14.13
CA LEU A 192 -15.56 -7.75 -13.87
C LEU A 192 -16.15 -6.94 -15.03
N GLY A 193 -15.39 -6.73 -16.11
CA GLY A 193 -15.81 -5.96 -17.27
C GLY A 193 -15.88 -4.44 -17.06
N ARG A 194 -15.49 -3.94 -15.87
CA ARG A 194 -15.48 -2.51 -15.54
C ARG A 194 -14.46 -2.19 -14.46
N GLU A 195 -13.99 -0.95 -14.45
CA GLU A 195 -13.21 -0.40 -13.35
C GLU A 195 -14.06 -0.33 -12.07
N VAL A 196 -13.52 -0.81 -10.95
CA VAL A 196 -14.10 -0.59 -9.62
C VAL A 196 -13.42 0.62 -8.99
N ASN A 197 -14.18 1.70 -8.85
CA ASN A 197 -13.66 2.99 -8.39
C ASN A 197 -13.96 3.24 -6.91
N GLU A 198 -13.30 4.23 -6.30
CA GLU A 198 -13.56 4.56 -4.89
C GLU A 198 -15.00 5.08 -4.63
N ASP A 199 -15.77 5.34 -5.69
CA ASP A 199 -17.17 5.75 -5.63
C ASP A 199 -18.15 4.56 -5.68
N THR A 200 -17.65 3.32 -5.74
CA THR A 200 -18.49 2.12 -5.81
C THR A 200 -18.72 1.46 -4.45
N GLY A 201 -17.98 1.85 -3.40
CA GLY A 201 -18.20 1.42 -2.02
C GLY A 201 -19.20 2.32 -1.29
N TRP A 202 -20.22 1.71 -0.68
CA TRP A 202 -21.15 2.42 0.19
C TRP A 202 -20.45 2.77 1.49
N GLN A 203 -19.92 3.98 1.61
CA GLN A 203 -19.40 4.47 2.89
C GLN A 203 -20.52 4.39 3.92
N SER A 204 -20.41 3.49 4.90
CA SER A 204 -21.36 3.42 6.00
C SER A 204 -21.41 4.76 6.73
N GLU A 205 -22.50 5.02 7.47
CA GLU A 205 -22.57 6.21 8.31
C GLU A 205 -21.42 6.25 9.33
N THR A 206 -21.03 5.08 9.85
CA THR A 206 -19.86 4.88 10.71
C THR A 206 -18.57 5.35 10.04
N TYR A 207 -18.32 4.94 8.79
CA TYR A 207 -17.15 5.39 8.02
C TYR A 207 -17.14 6.92 7.85
N ARG A 208 -18.28 7.50 7.46
CA ARG A 208 -18.37 8.97 7.27
C ARG A 208 -18.12 9.72 8.57
N HIS A 209 -18.68 9.24 9.68
CA HIS A 209 -18.48 9.84 10.99
C HIS A 209 -17.01 9.80 11.43
N LEU A 210 -16.40 8.61 11.40
CA LEU A 210 -15.01 8.41 11.79
C LEU A 210 -14.05 9.20 10.89
N LYS A 211 -14.29 9.24 9.59
CA LYS A 211 -13.50 10.05 8.65
C LYS A 211 -13.61 11.54 8.95
N GLN A 212 -14.81 12.04 9.27
CA GLN A 212 -14.99 13.44 9.67
C GLN A 212 -14.34 13.75 11.02
N GLN A 213 -14.33 12.81 11.96
CA GLN A 213 -13.63 12.94 13.23
C GLN A 213 -12.12 12.97 13.02
N GLN A 214 -11.56 12.02 12.25
CA GLN A 214 -10.15 11.99 11.88
C GLN A 214 -9.75 13.30 11.19
N VAL A 215 -10.54 13.80 10.24
CA VAL A 215 -10.26 15.09 9.59
C VAL A 215 -10.24 16.23 10.60
N ARG A 216 -11.18 16.26 11.55
CA ARG A 216 -11.22 17.30 12.59
C ARG A 216 -10.03 17.22 13.53
N GLU A 217 -9.64 16.03 13.96
CA GLU A 217 -8.55 15.81 14.92
C GLU A 217 -7.18 16.01 14.26
N HIS A 218 -6.98 15.55 13.02
CA HIS A 218 -5.71 15.69 12.30
C HIS A 218 -5.55 17.05 11.61
N TYR A 219 -6.62 17.73 11.17
CA TYR A 219 -6.52 18.97 10.37
C TYR A 219 -6.84 20.27 11.13
N SER A 220 -6.99 20.22 12.46
CA SER A 220 -7.22 21.41 13.29
C SER A 220 -5.96 22.03 13.91
N GLY A 221 -4.77 21.43 13.72
CA GLY A 221 -3.49 21.94 14.24
C GLY A 221 -2.58 22.60 13.19
N PRO A 222 -1.69 23.54 13.56
CA PRO A 222 -0.72 24.16 12.63
C PRO A 222 0.24 23.16 11.95
N GLN A 223 0.49 22.01 12.59
CA GLN A 223 1.34 20.93 12.07
C GLN A 223 0.63 20.06 11.01
N ALA A 224 -0.70 20.15 10.90
CA ALA A 224 -1.53 19.32 10.02
C ALA A 224 -1.27 19.52 8.53
N LYS A 225 -0.86 20.71 8.11
CA LYS A 225 -0.63 21.02 6.69
C LYS A 225 0.59 20.31 6.10
N ALA A 226 1.49 19.77 6.94
CA ALA A 226 2.72 19.11 6.51
C ALA A 226 2.70 17.58 6.66
N ALA A 227 1.71 17.02 7.37
CA ALA A 227 1.70 15.63 7.83
C ALA A 227 0.40 14.90 7.49
N ALA A 228 -0.11 15.05 6.25
CA ALA A 228 -1.21 14.19 5.80
C ALA A 228 -0.73 12.72 5.79
N PRO A 229 -1.39 11.81 6.53
CA PRO A 229 -1.10 10.39 6.44
C PRO A 229 -1.63 9.88 5.09
N GLY A 230 -0.70 9.49 4.23
CA GLY A 230 -0.98 9.00 2.88
C GLY A 230 -0.99 10.12 1.82
N PRO A 231 -0.64 9.81 0.56
CA PRO A 231 -0.92 10.71 -0.55
C PRO A 231 -2.42 11.04 -0.49
N ALA A 232 -2.79 12.33 -0.40
CA ALA A 232 -4.18 12.75 -0.52
C ALA A 232 -4.84 12.00 -1.68
N ARG A 233 -6.11 11.59 -1.59
CA ARG A 233 -6.83 10.82 -2.63
C ARG A 233 -6.50 11.26 -4.08
N ALA A 234 -6.31 12.57 -4.27
CA ALA A 234 -5.76 13.15 -5.50
C ALA A 234 -4.46 12.48 -5.95
N ALA A 235 -3.40 12.45 -5.13
CA ALA A 235 -2.14 11.80 -5.43
C ALA A 235 -2.23 10.28 -5.69
N TYR A 236 -3.27 9.59 -5.19
CA TYR A 236 -3.52 8.17 -5.51
C TYR A 236 -4.13 8.00 -6.90
N VAL A 237 -5.11 8.83 -7.25
CA VAL A 237 -5.72 8.89 -8.59
C VAL A 237 -4.71 9.39 -9.62
N ASP A 238 -4.03 10.49 -9.32
CA ASP A 238 -3.00 11.09 -10.16
C ASP A 238 -1.85 10.10 -10.38
N GLY A 239 -1.42 9.39 -9.34
CA GLY A 239 -0.41 8.35 -9.43
C GLY A 239 -0.81 7.22 -10.38
N ALA A 240 -2.05 6.75 -10.31
CA ALA A 240 -2.54 5.71 -11.23
C ALA A 240 -2.58 6.19 -12.68
N GLN A 241 -2.98 7.45 -12.90
CA GLN A 241 -2.98 8.07 -14.23
C GLN A 241 -1.57 8.25 -14.77
N TRP A 242 -0.62 8.64 -13.91
CA TRP A 242 0.79 8.76 -14.26
C TRP A 242 1.37 7.38 -14.65
N ILE A 243 1.14 6.34 -13.83
CA ILE A 243 1.58 4.96 -14.14
C ILE A 243 0.99 4.48 -15.46
N ARG A 244 -0.32 4.69 -15.68
CA ARG A 244 -0.98 4.38 -16.95
C ARG A 244 -0.28 5.06 -18.13
N THR A 245 0.09 6.33 -17.97
CA THR A 245 0.77 7.11 -19.02
C THR A 245 2.13 6.53 -19.34
N VAL A 246 2.97 6.24 -18.34
CA VAL A 246 4.31 5.69 -18.59
C VAL A 246 4.26 4.26 -19.11
N VAL A 247 3.39 3.40 -18.57
CA VAL A 247 3.22 2.01 -19.07
C VAL A 247 2.77 2.01 -20.53
N ASN A 248 1.83 2.89 -20.92
CA ASN A 248 1.39 2.99 -22.31
C ASN A 248 2.51 3.42 -23.28
N ARG A 249 3.53 4.14 -22.79
CA ARG A 249 4.61 4.69 -23.62
C ARG A 249 5.85 3.80 -23.67
N VAL A 250 6.20 3.16 -22.55
CA VAL A 250 7.45 2.40 -22.41
C VAL A 250 7.27 0.97 -21.90
N GLY A 251 6.04 0.54 -21.63
CA GLY A 251 5.73 -0.77 -21.08
C GLY A 251 5.98 -0.89 -19.57
N THR A 252 5.44 -1.95 -18.99
CA THR A 252 5.62 -2.41 -17.60
C THR A 252 7.08 -2.70 -17.26
N GLY A 253 7.83 -3.32 -18.17
CA GLY A 253 9.24 -3.67 -17.95
C GLY A 253 10.11 -2.47 -17.58
N ALA A 254 9.90 -1.31 -18.22
CA ALA A 254 10.64 -0.09 -17.90
C ALA A 254 10.28 0.46 -16.52
N VAL A 255 8.99 0.45 -16.16
CA VAL A 255 8.46 0.83 -14.84
C VAL A 255 9.00 -0.10 -13.75
N ASN A 256 9.06 -1.40 -14.02
CA ASN A 256 9.46 -2.42 -13.06
C ASN A 256 10.94 -2.36 -12.67
N ARG A 257 11.79 -1.64 -13.41
CA ARG A 257 13.17 -1.37 -12.98
C ARG A 257 13.24 -0.57 -11.68
N ALA A 258 12.26 0.29 -11.43
CA ALA A 258 12.21 1.12 -10.22
C ALA A 258 12.00 0.31 -8.93
N TRP A 259 11.57 -0.94 -9.01
CA TRP A 259 11.49 -1.82 -7.83
C TRP A 259 12.88 -2.27 -7.38
N LYS A 260 13.79 -2.53 -8.33
CA LYS A 260 15.17 -2.95 -8.05
C LYS A 260 16.09 -1.77 -7.71
N ASP A 261 15.79 -0.60 -8.28
CA ASP A 261 16.50 0.64 -8.01
C ASP A 261 15.49 1.76 -7.73
N THR A 262 15.30 2.07 -6.44
CA THR A 262 14.35 3.06 -5.98
C THR A 262 14.72 4.48 -6.39
N THR A 263 15.96 4.74 -6.84
CA THR A 263 16.35 6.05 -7.40
C THR A 263 15.74 6.28 -8.79
N LEU A 264 15.26 5.22 -9.46
CA LEU A 264 14.52 5.32 -10.71
C LEU A 264 13.04 5.65 -10.51
N MET A 265 12.54 5.73 -9.28
CA MET A 265 11.20 6.26 -9.03
C MET A 265 11.13 7.74 -9.42
N PRO A 266 9.93 8.27 -9.76
CA PRO A 266 9.79 9.65 -10.16
C PRO A 266 10.07 10.60 -9.00
N THR A 267 10.69 11.73 -9.32
CA THR A 267 10.78 12.89 -8.44
C THR A 267 9.51 13.74 -8.53
N TRP A 268 9.35 14.71 -7.63
CA TRP A 268 8.20 15.63 -7.67
C TRP A 268 8.07 16.40 -9.01
N ALA A 269 9.18 16.79 -9.62
CA ALA A 269 9.15 17.45 -10.92
C ALA A 269 8.64 16.51 -12.03
N GLU A 270 9.04 15.24 -11.96
CA GLU A 270 8.68 14.21 -12.93
C GLU A 270 7.25 13.67 -12.76
N THR A 271 6.64 13.81 -11.58
CA THR A 271 5.21 13.51 -11.43
C THR A 271 4.34 14.51 -12.20
N ALA A 272 4.83 15.73 -12.44
CA ALA A 272 4.19 16.72 -13.30
C ALA A 272 4.55 16.57 -14.79
N ASP A 273 5.70 15.94 -15.10
CA ASP A 273 6.19 15.69 -16.45
C ASP A 273 6.65 14.24 -16.64
N PRO A 274 5.75 13.32 -17.04
CA PRO A 274 6.09 11.92 -17.28
C PRO A 274 7.16 11.73 -18.37
N ASP A 275 7.29 12.66 -19.33
CA ASP A 275 8.27 12.54 -20.41
C ASP A 275 9.70 12.75 -19.90
N ALA A 276 9.89 13.66 -18.94
CA ALA A 276 11.17 13.83 -18.26
C ALA A 276 11.63 12.53 -17.55
N TRP A 277 10.70 11.83 -16.89
CA TRP A 277 10.99 10.54 -16.26
C TRP A 277 11.38 9.49 -17.30
N ILE A 278 10.58 9.36 -18.37
CA ILE A 278 10.83 8.41 -19.46
C ILE A 278 12.22 8.64 -20.06
N ALA A 279 12.57 9.89 -20.35
CA ALA A 279 13.88 10.24 -20.90
C ALA A 279 15.02 9.84 -19.95
N ARG A 280 14.87 10.05 -18.64
CA ARG A 280 15.87 9.68 -17.63
C ARG A 280 16.04 8.16 -17.47
N VAL A 281 14.96 7.40 -17.53
CA VAL A 281 15.08 5.93 -17.35
C VAL A 281 15.49 5.23 -18.64
N ALA A 282 15.26 5.82 -19.81
CA ALA A 282 15.62 5.25 -21.10
C ALA A 282 17.12 5.40 -21.45
N SER A 283 17.82 6.34 -20.82
CA SER A 283 19.29 6.49 -20.92
C SER A 283 20.02 5.43 -20.09
#